data_AF-A0A3M1QZK5-F1
#
_entry.id   AF-A0A3M1QZK5-F1
#
_cell.length_a   1.000
_cell.length_b   1.000
_cell.length_c   1.000
_cell.angle_alpha   90.00
_cell.angle_beta   90.00
_cell.angle_gamma   90.00
#
_symmetry.space_group_name_H-M   'P 1'
#
loop_
_entity.id
_entity.type
_entity.pdbx_description
1 polymer ?
#
loop_
_entity_poly.entity_id
_entity_poly.type
_entity_poly.pdbx_seq_one_letter_code
_entity_poly.pdbx_strand_id
1 'polypeptide(L)'
;TDVVYQFCRQSKYAGVVMPSHGRYVGASSIPFSEYKRKRGDRVGLNWRIPVISGKRAVRHVVFDTNYWKSFVHARFVVPMGDPGCLSLFGRSGDRHRMLAEHLTAEYRVKTEGRGRTVDEWKLRAAGMDNHWFDCLVGNAVAASIQGAVLFGTDAKATPRRQRVRLSELQRAKR
;
A
#
# COMPACT_ATOMS: atom_id res chain seq x y z
N THR A 1 0.95 -5.60 -15.98
CA THR A 1 0.66 -6.20 -17.30
C THR A 1 -0.52 -5.49 -17.93
N ASP A 2 -0.58 -5.37 -19.24
CA ASP A 2 -1.66 -4.66 -19.94
C ASP A 2 -3.04 -5.28 -19.68
N VAL A 3 -3.08 -6.59 -19.44
CA VAL A 3 -4.30 -7.34 -19.04
C VAL A 3 -4.96 -6.74 -17.80
N VAL A 4 -4.20 -6.41 -16.75
CA VAL A 4 -4.76 -5.83 -15.51
C VAL A 4 -5.32 -4.43 -15.76
N TYR A 5 -4.64 -3.63 -16.57
CA TYR A 5 -5.12 -2.31 -16.96
C TYR A 5 -6.40 -2.39 -17.79
N GLN A 6 -6.46 -3.33 -18.72
CA GLN A 6 -7.64 -3.59 -19.53
C GLN A 6 -8.82 -4.06 -18.68
N PHE A 7 -8.59 -5.01 -17.77
CA PHE A 7 -9.62 -5.47 -16.82
C PHE A 7 -10.18 -4.32 -15.99
N CYS A 8 -9.32 -3.50 -15.37
CA CYS A 8 -9.78 -2.36 -14.57
C CYS A 8 -10.56 -1.35 -15.42
N ARG A 9 -10.18 -1.15 -16.69
CA ARG A 9 -10.87 -0.25 -17.62
C ARG A 9 -12.24 -0.77 -18.05
N GLN A 10 -12.35 -2.06 -18.33
CA GLN A 10 -13.55 -2.69 -18.88
C GLN A 10 -14.53 -3.19 -17.79
N SER A 11 -14.09 -3.23 -16.54
CA SER A 11 -14.92 -3.67 -15.42
C SER A 11 -16.13 -2.75 -15.22
N LYS A 12 -17.28 -3.34 -14.87
CA LYS A 12 -18.45 -2.59 -14.36
C LYS A 12 -18.14 -1.74 -13.13
N TYR A 13 -17.03 -2.02 -12.45
CA TYR A 13 -16.53 -1.31 -11.28
C TYR A 13 -15.35 -0.37 -11.59
N ALA A 14 -15.16 0.07 -12.83
CA ALA A 14 -14.03 0.92 -13.26
C ALA A 14 -13.90 2.24 -12.47
N GLY A 15 -14.98 2.72 -11.82
CA GLY A 15 -14.94 3.89 -10.95
C GLY A 15 -14.29 3.66 -9.57
N VAL A 16 -14.09 2.40 -9.17
CA VAL A 16 -13.55 2.02 -7.85
C VAL A 16 -12.35 1.07 -7.92
N VAL A 17 -12.28 0.22 -8.95
CA VAL A 17 -11.15 -0.71 -9.16
C VAL A 17 -10.06 0.00 -9.94
N MET A 18 -8.80 -0.18 -9.50
CA MET A 18 -7.64 0.31 -10.23
C MET A 18 -6.44 -0.63 -10.08
N PRO A 19 -5.52 -0.64 -11.07
CA PRO A 19 -4.30 -1.43 -10.96
C PRO A 19 -3.42 -0.96 -9.80
N SER A 20 -2.75 -1.91 -9.16
CA SER A 20 -1.72 -1.66 -8.15
C SER A 20 -0.38 -2.20 -8.61
N HIS A 21 0.70 -1.49 -8.26
CA HIS A 21 2.04 -1.89 -8.61
C HIS A 21 3.02 -1.51 -7.50
N GLY A 22 3.65 -2.53 -6.91
CA GLY A 22 4.74 -2.35 -5.98
C GLY A 22 6.02 -1.89 -6.70
N ARG A 23 6.72 -0.92 -6.14
CA ARG A 23 8.04 -0.49 -6.58
C ARG A 23 9.07 -0.81 -5.51
N TYR A 24 10.16 -1.39 -5.96
CA TYR A 24 11.37 -1.47 -5.19
C TYR A 24 11.94 -0.07 -4.97
N VAL A 25 12.12 0.32 -3.72
CA VAL A 25 12.76 1.59 -3.32
C VAL A 25 13.92 1.23 -2.39
N GLY A 26 15.10 1.05 -2.97
CA GLY A 26 16.33 0.77 -2.23
C GLY A 26 16.96 2.05 -1.66
N ALA A 27 18.06 1.91 -0.92
CA ALA A 27 18.72 3.06 -0.29
C ALA A 27 19.15 4.16 -1.29
N SER A 28 19.50 3.77 -2.51
CA SER A 28 19.87 4.67 -3.62
C SER A 28 18.69 5.29 -4.37
N SER A 29 17.46 4.79 -4.17
CA SER A 29 16.26 5.25 -4.87
C SER A 29 15.64 6.47 -4.19
N ILE A 30 14.98 7.33 -4.98
CA ILE A 30 14.25 8.49 -4.45
C ILE A 30 13.03 7.99 -3.68
N PRO A 31 12.90 8.31 -2.38
CA PRO A 31 11.73 7.95 -1.57
C PRO A 31 10.44 8.57 -2.11
N PHE A 32 9.30 7.92 -1.89
CA PHE A 32 7.99 8.47 -2.32
C PHE A 32 7.66 9.81 -1.66
N SER A 33 8.20 10.11 -0.47
CA SER A 33 8.06 11.39 0.22
C SER A 33 8.67 12.57 -0.54
N GLU A 34 9.72 12.33 -1.33
CA GLU A 34 10.48 13.36 -2.05
C GLU A 34 9.93 13.64 -3.46
N TYR A 35 8.97 12.85 -3.94
CA TYR A 35 8.38 13.08 -5.25
C TYR A 35 7.59 14.40 -5.29
N LYS A 36 7.91 15.24 -6.27
CA LYS A 36 7.15 16.47 -6.55
C LYS A 36 5.68 16.13 -6.87
N ARG A 37 4.79 16.65 -6.03
CA ARG A 37 3.34 16.49 -6.16
C ARG A 37 2.84 17.34 -7.34
N LYS A 38 2.13 16.72 -8.28
CA LYS A 38 1.44 17.44 -9.36
C LYS A 38 -0.02 17.67 -8.99
N ARG A 39 -0.64 18.72 -9.54
CA ARG A 39 -2.07 18.99 -9.34
C ARG A 39 -2.90 17.78 -9.80
N GLY A 40 -3.67 17.20 -8.88
CA GLY A 40 -4.53 16.04 -9.14
C GLY A 40 -3.92 14.68 -8.75
N ASP A 41 -2.64 14.64 -8.38
CA ASP A 41 -2.02 13.45 -7.78
C ASP A 41 -2.64 13.21 -6.40
N ARG A 42 -2.88 11.94 -6.07
CA ARG A 42 -3.13 11.52 -4.69
C ARG A 42 -1.86 10.91 -4.15
N VAL A 43 -1.48 11.28 -2.95
CA VAL A 43 -0.28 10.77 -2.26
C VAL A 43 -0.64 10.50 -0.81
N GLY A 44 -0.04 9.46 -0.25
CA GLY A 44 -0.21 9.10 1.16
C GLY A 44 1.04 8.43 1.70
N LEU A 45 0.88 7.55 2.68
CA LEU A 45 1.98 6.88 3.36
C LEU A 45 2.73 5.94 2.41
N ASN A 46 3.84 6.42 1.83
CA ASN A 46 4.68 5.64 0.90
C ASN A 46 3.90 5.00 -0.26
N TRP A 47 2.83 5.66 -0.71
CA TRP A 47 2.09 5.34 -1.93
C TRP A 47 1.65 6.61 -2.64
N ARG A 48 1.44 6.49 -3.95
CA ARG A 48 0.87 7.55 -4.79
C ARG A 48 -0.03 6.99 -5.89
N ILE A 49 -0.97 7.81 -6.31
CA ILE A 49 -1.83 7.60 -7.47
C ILE A 49 -1.65 8.85 -8.34
N PRO A 50 -0.71 8.83 -9.31
CA PRO A 50 -0.51 9.97 -10.19
C PRO A 50 -1.75 10.22 -11.05
N VAL A 51 -1.91 11.46 -11.51
CA VAL A 51 -2.84 11.74 -12.60
C VAL A 51 -2.44 10.92 -13.82
N ILE A 52 -3.43 10.57 -14.64
CA ILE A 52 -3.22 9.92 -15.92
C ILE A 52 -2.30 10.81 -16.77
N SER A 53 -1.16 10.27 -17.19
CA SER A 53 -0.22 10.94 -18.09
C SER A 53 0.20 10.01 -19.22
N GLY A 54 0.27 10.52 -20.45
CA GLY A 54 0.67 9.74 -21.63
C GLY A 54 -0.43 8.78 -22.11
N LYS A 55 -0.05 7.59 -22.59
CA LYS A 55 -0.94 6.62 -23.26
C LYS A 55 -1.83 5.79 -22.32
N ARG A 56 -1.64 5.85 -21.00
CA ARG A 56 -2.44 5.06 -20.07
C ARG A 56 -3.82 5.70 -19.92
N ALA A 57 -4.88 4.90 -19.93
CA ALA A 57 -6.25 5.41 -19.82
C ALA A 57 -6.84 5.32 -18.39
N VAL A 58 -6.12 4.69 -17.45
CA VAL A 58 -6.60 4.42 -16.08
C VAL A 58 -5.56 4.84 -15.05
N ARG A 59 -5.99 5.45 -13.95
CA ARG A 59 -5.13 5.71 -12.78
C ARG A 59 -4.67 4.39 -12.18
N HIS A 60 -3.47 4.36 -11.62
CA HIS A 60 -2.96 3.18 -10.91
C HIS A 60 -2.28 3.63 -9.63
N VAL A 61 -2.28 2.77 -8.61
CA VAL A 61 -1.48 3.01 -7.41
C VAL A 61 -0.08 2.46 -7.60
N VAL A 62 0.89 3.23 -7.13
CA VAL A 62 2.28 2.83 -6.99
C VAL A 62 2.66 3.00 -5.51
N PHE A 63 3.30 1.99 -4.92
CA PHE A 63 3.70 2.02 -3.51
C PHE A 63 5.10 1.44 -3.31
N ASP A 64 5.74 1.84 -2.22
CA ASP A 64 7.04 1.33 -1.80
C ASP A 64 6.89 -0.07 -1.18
N THR A 65 7.36 -1.11 -1.87
CA THR A 65 7.23 -2.48 -1.37
C THR A 65 8.05 -2.71 -0.11
N ASN A 66 9.25 -2.14 -0.03
CA ASN A 66 10.16 -2.33 1.10
C ASN A 66 9.57 -1.72 2.37
N TYR A 67 9.10 -0.48 2.28
CA TYR A 67 8.42 0.18 3.39
C TYR A 67 7.21 -0.60 3.86
N TRP A 68 6.31 -1.01 2.95
CA TRP A 68 5.06 -1.65 3.33
C TRP A 68 5.25 -3.08 3.86
N LYS A 69 6.27 -3.81 3.39
CA LYS A 69 6.67 -5.10 3.96
C LYS A 69 7.18 -4.95 5.40
N SER A 70 8.06 -3.99 5.64
CA SER A 70 8.51 -3.66 7.00
C SER A 70 7.38 -3.15 7.88
N PHE A 71 6.45 -2.36 7.34
CA PHE A 71 5.27 -1.89 8.06
C PHE A 71 4.44 -3.07 8.58
N VAL A 72 4.09 -4.03 7.71
CA VAL A 72 3.30 -5.21 8.07
C VAL A 72 4.03 -6.08 9.09
N HIS A 73 5.31 -6.40 8.87
CA HIS A 73 6.11 -7.19 9.82
C HIS A 73 6.25 -6.50 11.17
N ALA A 74 6.40 -5.17 11.20
CA ALA A 74 6.43 -4.43 12.45
C ALA A 74 5.13 -4.58 13.25
N ARG A 75 3.97 -4.82 12.61
CA ARG A 75 2.70 -5.06 13.31
C ARG A 75 2.58 -6.47 13.86
N PHE A 76 3.16 -7.47 13.18
CA PHE A 76 3.21 -8.85 13.69
C PHE A 76 4.11 -9.00 14.92
N VAL A 77 5.15 -8.16 15.03
CA VAL A 77 6.07 -8.17 16.19
C VAL A 77 5.47 -7.46 17.41
N VAL A 78 4.43 -6.63 17.24
CA VAL A 78 3.79 -5.96 18.36
C VAL A 78 3.04 -6.98 19.23
N PRO A 79 3.26 -6.99 20.55
CA PRO A 79 2.56 -7.88 21.47
C PRO A 79 1.04 -7.86 21.30
N MET A 80 0.40 -9.00 21.54
CA MET A 80 -1.05 -9.09 21.46
C MET A 80 -1.69 -8.16 22.51
N GLY A 81 -2.58 -7.28 22.06
CA GLY A 81 -3.27 -6.29 22.89
C GLY A 81 -2.68 -4.89 22.80
N ASP A 82 -1.45 -4.74 22.31
CA ASP A 82 -0.82 -3.43 22.16
C ASP A 82 -1.31 -2.69 20.89
N PRO A 83 -1.33 -1.34 20.91
CA PRO A 83 -1.72 -0.52 19.76
C PRO A 83 -0.94 -0.86 18.49
N GLY A 84 -1.68 -1.05 17.39
CA GLY A 84 -1.10 -1.41 16.09
C GLY A 84 -0.64 -2.87 15.96
N CYS A 85 -1.03 -3.77 16.86
CA CYS A 85 -0.84 -5.22 16.69
C CYS A 85 -1.60 -5.75 15.46
N LEU A 86 -0.94 -6.61 14.68
CA LEU A 86 -1.59 -7.46 13.68
C LEU A 86 -1.51 -8.90 14.17
N SER A 87 -2.68 -9.50 14.44
CA SER A 87 -2.80 -10.87 14.93
C SER A 87 -3.57 -11.76 13.95
N LEU A 88 -3.33 -13.07 14.04
CA LEU A 88 -4.06 -14.08 13.28
C LEU A 88 -5.17 -14.65 14.17
N PHE A 89 -6.37 -14.78 13.62
CA PHE A 89 -7.51 -15.34 14.35
C PHE A 89 -7.41 -16.85 14.46
N GLY A 90 -7.52 -17.38 15.68
CA GLY A 90 -7.59 -18.81 15.95
C GLY A 90 -6.76 -19.21 17.17
N ARG A 91 -6.77 -20.51 17.48
CA ARG A 91 -5.97 -21.10 18.57
C ARG A 91 -4.98 -22.18 18.10
N SER A 92 -5.10 -22.62 16.84
CA SER A 92 -4.29 -23.71 16.28
C SER A 92 -3.28 -23.13 15.28
N GLY A 93 -1.99 -23.18 15.62
CA GLY A 93 -0.91 -22.70 14.76
C GLY A 93 -0.81 -23.45 13.42
N ASP A 94 -1.16 -24.74 13.40
CA ASP A 94 -1.10 -25.56 12.18
C ASP A 94 -2.00 -25.04 11.07
N ARG A 95 -3.14 -24.44 11.42
CA ARG A 95 -4.04 -23.80 10.45
C ARG A 95 -3.42 -22.58 9.76
N HIS A 96 -2.37 -22.01 10.35
CA HIS A 96 -1.67 -20.84 9.83
C HIS A 96 -0.32 -21.20 9.20
N ARG A 97 0.04 -22.48 9.09
CA ARG A 97 1.36 -22.91 8.60
C ARG A 97 1.69 -22.38 7.21
N MET A 98 0.82 -22.60 6.23
CA MET A 98 1.00 -22.10 4.86
C MET A 98 1.09 -20.56 4.83
N LEU A 99 0.31 -19.87 5.67
CA LEU A 99 0.40 -18.42 5.78
C LEU A 99 1.76 -17.97 6.35
N ALA A 100 2.23 -18.61 7.40
CA ALA A 100 3.54 -18.32 8.00
C ALA A 100 4.67 -18.56 7.00
N GLU A 101 4.62 -19.65 6.23
CA GLU A 101 5.60 -19.96 5.18
C GLU A 101 5.67 -18.82 4.15
N HIS A 102 4.53 -18.35 3.63
CA HIS A 102 4.52 -17.26 2.65
C HIS A 102 4.97 -15.91 3.23
N LEU A 103 4.56 -15.60 4.48
CA LEU A 103 4.93 -14.35 5.16
C LEU A 103 6.41 -14.28 5.57
N THR A 104 7.05 -15.44 5.69
CA THR A 104 8.47 -15.56 6.08
C THR A 104 9.37 -16.03 4.93
N ALA A 105 8.83 -16.22 3.73
CA ALA A 105 9.57 -16.55 2.51
C ALA A 105 10.59 -15.48 2.10
N GLU A 106 10.45 -14.27 2.64
CA GLU A 106 11.40 -13.18 2.47
C GLU A 106 12.10 -12.83 3.78
N TYR A 107 13.27 -12.20 3.65
CA TYR A 107 14.01 -11.63 4.76
C TYR A 107 14.40 -10.19 4.43
N ARG A 108 14.49 -9.37 5.48
CA ARG A 108 14.94 -7.98 5.37
C ARG A 108 16.45 -7.89 5.55
N VAL A 109 17.07 -7.06 4.73
CA VAL A 109 18.48 -6.66 4.85
C VAL A 109 18.50 -5.15 5.08
N LYS A 110 19.14 -4.71 6.15
CA LYS A 110 19.36 -3.27 6.37
C LYS A 110 20.41 -2.79 5.38
N THR A 111 20.05 -1.82 4.57
CA THR A 111 20.95 -1.23 3.58
C THR A 111 21.00 0.27 3.79
N GLU A 112 22.22 0.79 3.84
CA GLU A 112 22.48 2.21 3.99
C GLU A 112 22.97 2.81 2.67
N GLY A 113 22.51 4.02 2.38
CA GLY A 113 22.92 4.73 1.17
C GLY A 113 22.32 6.11 1.14
N ARG A 114 23.06 7.10 0.63
CA ARG A 114 22.63 8.51 0.56
C ARG A 114 22.12 9.07 1.90
N GLY A 115 22.73 8.65 3.01
CA GLY A 115 22.37 9.13 4.36
C GLY A 115 21.06 8.56 4.93
N ARG A 116 20.50 7.50 4.33
CA ARG A 116 19.30 6.81 4.84
C ARG A 116 19.52 5.31 4.98
N THR A 117 18.89 4.72 5.99
CA THR A 117 18.82 3.27 6.20
C THR A 117 17.45 2.76 5.77
N VAL A 118 17.42 1.71 4.97
CA VAL A 118 16.20 1.08 4.44
C VAL A 118 16.27 -0.42 4.64
N ASP A 119 15.14 -1.03 4.97
CA ASP A 119 14.99 -2.48 4.95
C ASP A 119 14.70 -2.94 3.51
N GLU A 120 15.66 -3.59 2.86
CA GLU A 120 15.47 -4.21 1.54
C GLU A 120 15.00 -5.66 1.71
N TRP A 121 13.87 -6.01 1.10
CA TRP A 121 13.28 -7.33 1.22
C TRP A 121 13.69 -8.23 0.05
N LYS A 122 14.21 -9.43 0.39
CA LYS A 122 14.72 -10.41 -0.57
C LYS A 122 14.11 -11.78 -0.30
N LEU A 123 13.81 -12.52 -1.36
CA LEU A 123 13.42 -13.93 -1.25
C LEU A 123 14.55 -14.74 -0.62
N ARG A 124 14.20 -15.62 0.32
CA ARG A 124 15.17 -16.48 1.02
C ARG A 124 15.77 -17.54 0.10
N ALA A 125 14.95 -18.12 -0.76
CA ALA A 125 15.38 -19.07 -1.78
C ALA A 125 14.55 -18.87 -3.06
N ALA A 126 15.15 -19.19 -4.20
CA ALA A 126 14.45 -19.17 -5.47
C ALA A 126 13.27 -20.16 -5.44
N GLY A 127 12.13 -19.75 -5.98
CA GLY A 127 10.93 -20.59 -6.05
C GLY A 127 10.09 -20.64 -4.77
N MET A 128 10.47 -19.94 -3.69
CA MET A 128 9.58 -19.81 -2.54
C MET A 128 8.37 -18.93 -2.86
N ASP A 129 7.19 -19.38 -2.46
CA ASP A 129 5.96 -18.62 -2.61
C ASP A 129 5.86 -17.50 -1.57
N ASN A 130 5.71 -16.27 -2.04
CA ASN A 130 5.51 -15.08 -1.21
C ASN A 130 4.16 -14.38 -1.51
N HIS A 131 3.34 -14.97 -2.39
CA HIS A 131 2.15 -14.34 -2.95
C HIS A 131 1.16 -13.82 -1.88
N TRP A 132 1.03 -14.54 -0.76
CA TRP A 132 0.13 -14.12 0.33
C TRP A 132 0.71 -12.97 1.14
N PHE A 133 2.04 -12.86 1.23
CA PHE A 133 2.67 -11.71 1.83
C PHE A 133 2.45 -10.46 0.97
N ASP A 134 2.66 -10.58 -0.34
CA ASP A 134 2.40 -9.49 -1.29
C ASP A 134 0.91 -9.08 -1.29
N CYS A 135 -0.02 -10.05 -1.16
CA CYS A 135 -1.45 -9.78 -1.01
C CYS A 135 -1.76 -9.00 0.28
N LEU A 136 -1.21 -9.43 1.42
CA LEU A 136 -1.39 -8.76 2.71
C LEU A 136 -0.84 -7.34 2.69
N VAL A 137 0.34 -7.13 2.10
CA VAL A 137 0.93 -5.82 1.84
C VAL A 137 0.02 -4.96 0.98
N GLY A 138 -0.51 -5.51 -0.12
CA GLY A 138 -1.47 -4.83 -0.98
C GLY A 138 -2.75 -4.41 -0.24
N ASN A 139 -3.25 -5.25 0.66
CA ASN A 139 -4.42 -4.95 1.50
C ASN A 139 -4.12 -3.81 2.48
N ALA A 140 -2.95 -3.79 3.11
CA ALA A 140 -2.53 -2.70 4.00
C ALA A 140 -2.41 -1.36 3.25
N VAL A 141 -1.84 -1.38 2.04
CA VAL A 141 -1.78 -0.21 1.14
C VAL A 141 -3.20 0.26 0.78
N ALA A 142 -4.09 -0.65 0.39
CA ALA A 142 -5.47 -0.33 0.05
C ALA A 142 -6.22 0.30 1.23
N ALA A 143 -6.04 -0.25 2.44
CA ALA A 143 -6.61 0.30 3.67
C ALA A 143 -6.11 1.75 3.92
N SER A 144 -4.80 2.00 3.74
CA SER A 144 -4.23 3.35 3.85
C SER A 144 -4.77 4.32 2.80
N ILE A 145 -4.99 3.88 1.56
CA ILE A 145 -5.64 4.70 0.51
C ILE A 145 -7.07 5.09 0.90
N GLN A 146 -7.77 4.20 1.57
CA GLN A 146 -9.09 4.48 2.14
C GLN A 146 -9.03 5.28 3.44
N GLY A 147 -7.84 5.60 3.96
CA GLY A 147 -7.68 6.36 5.20
C GLY A 147 -8.02 5.56 6.45
N ALA A 148 -7.94 4.22 6.38
CA ALA A 148 -7.93 3.40 7.58
C ALA A 148 -6.67 3.72 8.40
N VAL A 149 -6.85 3.81 9.70
CA VAL A 149 -5.82 4.12 10.69
C VAL A 149 -5.74 2.94 11.66
N LEU A 150 -4.55 2.67 12.21
CA LEU A 150 -4.41 1.61 13.19
C LEU A 150 -5.07 2.06 14.50
N PHE A 151 -5.74 1.10 15.15
CA PHE A 151 -6.34 1.33 16.45
C PHE A 151 -5.28 1.79 17.46
N GLY A 152 -5.55 2.91 18.13
CA GLY A 152 -4.63 3.52 19.09
C GLY A 152 -3.51 4.38 18.48
N THR A 153 -3.44 4.53 17.14
CA THR A 153 -2.49 5.43 16.47
C THR A 153 -3.19 6.59 15.76
N ASP A 154 -4.36 7.00 16.26
CA ASP A 154 -5.20 8.04 15.65
C ASP A 154 -4.49 9.40 15.67
N ALA A 155 -3.63 9.66 14.68
CA ALA A 155 -3.38 11.02 14.25
C ALA A 155 -4.66 11.50 13.55
N LYS A 156 -5.30 12.56 14.09
CA LYS A 156 -6.55 13.15 13.59
C LYS A 156 -6.60 13.08 12.05
N ALA A 157 -7.47 12.22 11.51
CA ALA A 157 -7.65 12.10 10.07
C ALA A 157 -7.94 13.49 9.50
N THR A 158 -7.19 13.91 8.48
CA THR A 158 -7.50 15.16 7.79
C THR A 158 -8.93 15.03 7.27
N PRO A 159 -9.84 15.97 7.60
CA PRO A 159 -11.24 15.83 7.23
C PRO A 159 -11.34 15.61 5.72
N ARG A 160 -11.95 14.49 5.32
CA ARG A 160 -12.20 14.20 3.91
C ARG A 160 -13.00 15.38 3.36
N ARG A 161 -12.43 16.13 2.41
CA ARG A 161 -13.18 17.16 1.67
C ARG A 161 -14.45 16.51 1.15
N GLN A 162 -15.60 17.00 1.62
CA GLN A 162 -16.90 16.55 1.16
C GLN A 162 -16.91 16.62 -0.37
N ARG A 163 -17.34 15.52 -1.01
CA ARG A 163 -17.51 15.50 -2.47
C ARG A 163 -18.67 16.42 -2.80
N VAL A 164 -18.37 17.67 -3.15
CA VAL A 164 -19.39 18.63 -3.55
C VAL A 164 -19.89 18.26 -4.95
N ARG A 165 -21.19 18.12 -5.12
CA ARG A 165 -21.77 17.98 -6.47
C ARG A 165 -21.77 19.35 -7.15
N LEU A 166 -21.45 19.38 -8.43
CA LEU A 166 -21.46 20.63 -9.21
C LEU A 166 -22.82 21.35 -9.14
N SER A 167 -23.91 20.57 -9.05
CA SER A 167 -25.28 21.06 -8.87
C SER A 167 -25.49 21.79 -7.54
N GLU A 168 -24.82 21.38 -6.46
CA GLU A 168 -24.91 22.03 -5.15
C GLU A 168 -24.21 23.38 -5.17
N LEU A 169 -23.06 23.48 -5.84
CA LEU A 169 -22.33 24.75 -6.04
C LEU A 169 -23.11 25.76 -6.88
N GLN A 170 -23.85 25.29 -7.89
CA GLN A 170 -24.67 26.15 -8.73
C GLN A 170 -25.92 26.65 -7.99
N ARG A 171 -26.53 25.82 -7.13
CA ARG A 171 -27.67 26.23 -6.29
C ARG A 171 -27.30 27.27 -5.24
N ALA A 172 -26.12 27.18 -4.65
CA ALA A 172 -25.64 28.14 -3.65
C ALA A 172 -25.25 29.52 -4.23
N LYS A 173 -25.21 29.65 -5.56
CA LYS A 173 -24.88 30.91 -6.28
C LYS A 173 -26.10 31.70 -6.76
N ARG A 174 -27.31 31.17 -6.59
CA ARG A 174 -28.59 31.84 -6.85
C ARG A 174 -29.20 32.28 -5.53
#